data_AF-A0A6S7JRD0-F1
#
_entry.id   AF-A0A6S7JRD0-F1
#
_cell.length_a   1.000
_cell.length_b   1.000
_cell.length_c   1.000
_cell.angle_alpha   90.00
_cell.angle_beta   90.00
_cell.angle_gamma   90.00
#
_symmetry.space_group_name_H-M   'P 1'
#
loop_
_entity.id
_entity.type
_entity.pdbx_description
1 polymer ?
#
loop_
_entity_poly.entity_id
_entity_poly.type
_entity_poly.pdbx_seq_one_letter_code
_entity_poly.pdbx_strand_id
1 'polypeptide(L)'
;SYEDDADEAIKQCQILLEEPDIETAVRIGDVYGIMVEHLARQQNYSKAYSLMQELRQRVPSVNMSFYVNIRTIEVIHKALDIPLERGVQHKVITNGDAGGSEDEGEILDEAVEEDLQNGFD
;
A
#
# COMPACT_ATOMS: atom_id res chain seq x y z
N SER A 1 -12.93 5.11 22.11
CA SER A 1 -11.93 4.25 21.41
C SER A 1 -12.46 3.92 20.02
N TYR A 2 -11.66 3.37 19.11
CA TYR A 2 -12.17 2.88 17.81
C TYR A 2 -13.35 1.90 17.99
N GLU A 3 -13.34 1.13 19.08
CA GLU A 3 -14.42 0.19 19.43
C GLU A 3 -15.71 0.86 19.93
N ASP A 4 -15.62 2.10 20.44
CA ASP A 4 -16.79 2.85 20.91
C ASP A 4 -17.48 3.59 19.75
N ASP A 5 -16.68 4.23 18.89
CA ASP A 5 -17.18 5.03 17.77
C ASP A 5 -16.16 5.01 16.62
N ALA A 6 -16.34 4.04 15.73
CA ALA A 6 -15.43 3.83 14.61
C ALA A 6 -15.52 4.97 13.60
N ASP A 7 -16.71 5.55 13.37
CA ASP A 7 -16.88 6.67 12.45
C ASP A 7 -16.15 7.93 12.96
N GLU A 8 -16.23 8.22 14.25
CA GLU A 8 -15.48 9.33 14.83
C GLU A 8 -13.96 9.08 14.74
N ALA A 9 -13.49 7.87 15.01
CA ALA A 9 -12.08 7.54 14.84
C ALA A 9 -11.59 7.75 13.39
N ILE A 10 -12.41 7.43 12.39
CA ILE A 10 -12.08 7.69 10.98
C ILE A 10 -12.07 9.18 10.65
N LYS A 11 -12.98 9.99 11.19
CA LYS A 11 -12.93 11.45 11.02
C LYS A 11 -11.65 12.03 11.62
N GLN A 12 -11.22 11.55 12.78
CA GLN A 12 -9.95 11.98 13.38
C GLN A 12 -8.76 11.62 12.49
N CYS A 13 -8.78 10.47 11.80
CA CYS A 13 -7.76 10.13 10.81
C CYS A 13 -7.76 11.11 9.62
N GLN A 14 -8.93 11.54 9.16
CA GLN A 14 -9.03 12.52 8.07
C GLN A 14 -8.46 13.88 8.49
N ILE A 15 -8.79 14.35 9.70
CA ILE A 15 -8.22 15.59 10.26
C ILE A 15 -6.70 15.48 10.34
N LEU A 16 -6.18 14.33 10.81
CA LEU A 16 -4.75 14.10 10.93
C LEU A 16 -4.03 14.22 9.57
N LEU A 17 -4.65 13.76 8.47
CA LEU A 17 -4.11 13.89 7.11
C LEU A 17 -4.03 15.33 6.58
N GLU A 18 -4.70 16.29 7.24
CA GLU A 18 -4.67 17.72 6.92
C GLU A 18 -3.62 18.49 7.73
N GLU A 19 -3.07 17.90 8.79
CA GLU A 19 -2.10 18.56 9.65
C GLU A 19 -0.78 18.80 8.90
N PRO A 20 -0.25 20.04 8.91
CA PRO A 20 1.11 20.30 8.45
C PRO A 20 2.07 19.53 9.37
N ASP A 21 3.02 18.81 8.78
CA ASP A 21 4.03 18.02 9.51
C ASP A 21 3.53 16.74 10.18
N ILE A 22 2.42 16.15 9.72
CA ILE A 22 1.94 14.84 10.18
C ILE A 22 3.06 13.79 10.26
N GLU A 23 3.99 13.78 9.30
CA GLU A 23 5.09 12.81 9.21
C GLU A 23 6.07 12.85 10.41
N THR A 24 6.05 13.95 11.19
CA THR A 24 6.84 14.06 12.42
C THR A 24 6.24 13.27 13.58
N ALA A 25 4.93 13.04 13.55
CA ALA A 25 4.19 12.33 14.58
C ALA A 25 3.88 10.89 14.18
N VAL A 26 3.41 10.67 12.95
CA VAL A 26 3.02 9.37 12.42
C VAL A 26 3.29 9.27 10.92
N ARG A 27 3.53 8.06 10.41
CA ARG A 27 3.66 7.87 8.96
C ARG A 27 2.29 8.00 8.32
N ILE A 28 2.22 8.76 7.23
CA ILE A 28 0.97 8.96 6.50
C ILE A 28 0.35 7.63 6.04
N GLY A 29 1.19 6.67 5.64
CA GLY A 29 0.73 5.34 5.21
C GLY A 29 -0.01 4.57 6.29
N ASP A 30 0.38 4.69 7.57
CA ASP A 30 -0.30 3.99 8.67
C ASP A 30 -1.73 4.52 8.85
N VAL A 31 -1.93 5.83 8.67
CA VAL A 31 -3.26 6.48 8.74
C VAL A 31 -4.14 6.00 7.59
N TYR A 32 -3.60 5.97 6.36
CA TYR A 32 -4.30 5.39 5.21
C TYR A 32 -4.63 3.91 5.44
N GLY A 33 -3.71 3.13 6.00
CA GLY A 33 -3.90 1.71 6.31
C GLY A 33 -5.13 1.45 7.18
N ILE A 34 -5.27 2.22 8.26
CA ILE A 34 -6.42 2.17 9.17
C ILE A 34 -7.73 2.48 8.43
N MET A 35 -7.75 3.55 7.64
CA MET A 35 -8.94 3.98 6.91
C MET A 35 -9.37 2.97 5.82
N VAL A 36 -8.39 2.42 5.08
CA VAL A 36 -8.63 1.38 4.06
C VAL A 36 -9.21 0.12 4.70
N GLU A 37 -8.63 -0.34 5.81
CA GLU A 37 -9.10 -1.54 6.49
C GLU A 37 -10.52 -1.36 7.04
N HIS A 38 -10.82 -0.19 7.61
CA HIS A 38 -12.16 0.15 8.06
C HIS A 38 -13.20 0.11 6.93
N LEU A 39 -12.91 0.75 5.79
CA LEU A 39 -13.82 0.76 4.63
C LEU A 39 -14.00 -0.64 4.04
N ALA A 40 -12.94 -1.44 3.99
CA ALA A 40 -13.02 -2.82 3.52
C ALA A 40 -13.88 -3.70 4.43
N ARG A 41 -13.82 -3.53 5.76
CA ARG A 41 -14.70 -4.21 6.71
C ARG A 41 -16.18 -3.85 6.51
N GLN A 42 -16.45 -2.63 6.06
CA GLN A 42 -17.81 -2.20 5.67
C GLN A 42 -18.19 -2.61 4.24
N GLN A 43 -17.37 -3.40 3.54
CA GLN A 43 -17.54 -3.78 2.14
C GLN A 43 -17.60 -2.58 1.18
N ASN A 44 -17.10 -1.42 1.60
CA ASN A 44 -17.03 -0.22 0.78
C ASN A 44 -15.74 -0.21 -0.06
N TYR A 45 -15.60 -1.23 -0.91
CA TYR A 45 -14.36 -1.50 -1.64
C TYR A 45 -13.98 -0.39 -2.62
N SER A 46 -14.97 0.28 -3.22
CA SER A 46 -14.74 1.41 -4.11
C SER A 46 -14.03 2.56 -3.39
N LYS A 47 -14.51 2.98 -2.21
CA LYS A 47 -13.83 4.01 -1.41
C LYS A 47 -12.49 3.54 -0.87
N ALA A 48 -12.40 2.28 -0.44
CA ALA A 48 -11.15 1.72 0.04
C ALA A 48 -10.05 1.76 -1.05
N TYR A 49 -10.41 1.38 -2.27
CA TYR A 49 -9.51 1.45 -3.42
C TYR A 49 -9.10 2.88 -3.76
N SER A 50 -10.02 3.85 -3.72
CA SER A 50 -9.69 5.27 -3.92
C SER A 50 -8.63 5.75 -2.92
N LEU A 51 -8.75 5.40 -1.63
CA LEU A 51 -7.73 5.74 -0.64
C LEU A 51 -6.38 5.07 -0.92
N MET A 52 -6.36 3.83 -1.41
CA MET A 52 -5.11 3.19 -1.84
C MET A 52 -4.44 3.94 -2.99
N GLN A 53 -5.23 4.46 -3.94
CA GLN A 53 -4.72 5.28 -5.04
C GLN A 53 -4.19 6.63 -4.55
N GLU A 54 -4.91 7.29 -3.64
CA GLU A 54 -4.44 8.53 -3.01
C GLU A 54 -3.11 8.33 -2.27
N LEU A 55 -2.97 7.25 -1.50
CA LEU A 55 -1.71 6.91 -0.83
C LEU A 55 -0.57 6.75 -1.85
N ARG A 56 -0.81 6.04 -2.97
CA ARG A 56 0.18 5.86 -4.05
C ARG A 56 0.58 7.19 -4.71
N GLN A 57 -0.33 8.15 -4.80
CA GLN A 57 -0.04 9.48 -5.32
C GLN A 57 0.80 10.32 -4.34
N ARG A 58 0.50 10.23 -3.04
CA ARG A 58 1.24 10.97 -2.00
C ARG A 58 2.62 10.38 -1.73
N VAL A 59 2.76 9.06 -1.82
CA VAL A 59 4.02 8.34 -1.61
C VAL A 59 4.30 7.49 -2.86
N PRO A 60 4.99 8.06 -3.86
CA PRO A 60 5.37 7.32 -5.06
C PRO A 60 6.21 6.09 -4.72
N SER A 61 6.09 5.02 -5.51
CA SER A 61 6.83 3.76 -5.33
C SER A 61 6.56 3.05 -3.99
N VAL A 62 5.47 3.41 -3.30
CA VAL A 62 5.09 2.75 -2.05
C VAL A 62 4.67 1.30 -2.28
N ASN A 63 5.26 0.38 -1.51
CA ASN A 63 4.71 -0.97 -1.41
C ASN A 63 3.52 -0.96 -0.44
N MET A 64 2.32 -1.13 -1.01
CA MET A 64 1.04 -1.08 -0.31
C MET A 64 0.95 -2.09 0.85
N SER A 65 1.62 -3.25 0.74
CA SER A 65 1.57 -4.28 1.78
C SER A 65 2.27 -3.90 3.08
N PHE A 66 3.06 -2.82 3.10
CA PHE A 66 3.63 -2.29 4.35
C PHE A 66 2.61 -1.57 5.22
N TYR A 67 1.52 -1.08 4.63
CA TYR A 67 0.53 -0.24 5.31
C TYR A 67 -0.84 -0.89 5.38
N VAL A 68 -1.18 -1.71 4.38
CA VAL A 68 -2.47 -2.40 4.29
C VAL A 68 -2.22 -3.91 4.32
N ASN A 69 -2.99 -4.62 5.15
CA ASN A 69 -2.94 -6.08 5.19
C ASN A 69 -3.16 -6.67 3.79
N ILE A 70 -2.30 -7.60 3.37
CA ILE A 70 -2.37 -8.22 2.04
C ILE A 70 -3.75 -8.82 1.72
N ARG A 71 -4.41 -9.43 2.71
CA ARG A 71 -5.76 -10.00 2.53
C ARG A 71 -6.79 -8.92 2.23
N THR A 72 -6.67 -7.75 2.85
CA THR A 72 -7.53 -6.59 2.59
C THR A 72 -7.33 -6.09 1.17
N ILE A 73 -6.08 -5.99 0.72
CA ILE A 73 -5.73 -5.61 -0.66
C ILE A 73 -6.36 -6.59 -1.67
N GLU A 74 -6.17 -7.89 -1.46
CA GLU A 74 -6.72 -8.95 -2.32
C GLU A 74 -8.25 -8.89 -2.41
N VAL A 75 -8.93 -8.72 -1.27
CA VAL A 75 -10.40 -8.63 -1.23
C VAL A 75 -10.91 -7.40 -1.99
N ILE A 76 -10.25 -6.25 -1.85
CA ILE A 76 -10.63 -5.02 -2.56
C ILE A 76 -10.48 -5.22 -4.08
N HIS A 77 -9.32 -5.71 -4.52
CA HIS A 77 -9.04 -5.95 -5.94
C HIS A 77 -10.03 -6.96 -6.54
N LYS A 78 -10.25 -8.07 -5.85
CA LYS A 78 -11.20 -9.11 -6.27
C LYS A 78 -12.63 -8.59 -6.34
N ALA A 79 -13.07 -7.78 -5.38
CA ALA A 79 -14.44 -7.26 -5.34
C ALA A 79 -14.73 -6.23 -6.46
N LEU A 80 -13.70 -5.55 -6.95
CA LEU A 80 -13.81 -4.55 -8.01
C LEU A 80 -13.41 -5.09 -9.40
N ASP A 81 -13.04 -6.37 -9.50
CA ASP A 81 -12.52 -7.00 -10.72
C ASP A 81 -11.29 -6.26 -11.29
N ILE A 82 -10.42 -5.75 -10.40
CA ILE A 82 -9.19 -5.04 -10.76
C ILE A 82 -8.02 -6.01 -10.62
N PRO A 83 -7.20 -6.23 -11.67
CA PRO A 83 -6.01 -7.06 -11.58
C PRO A 83 -5.07 -6.58 -10.46
N LEU A 84 -4.58 -7.51 -9.64
CA LEU A 84 -3.55 -7.22 -8.65
C LEU A 84 -2.19 -7.33 -9.34
N GLU A 85 -1.44 -6.23 -9.42
CA GLU A 85 -0.08 -6.25 -10.00
C GLU A 85 0.81 -7.20 -9.18
N ARG A 86 1.49 -8.13 -9.86
CA ARG A 86 2.28 -9.25 -9.28
C ARG A 86 3.50 -8.81 -8.42
N GLY A 87 3.60 -7.55 -8.00
CA GLY A 87 4.62 -7.05 -7.06
C GLY A 87 4.28 -7.25 -5.57
N VAL A 88 3.04 -7.65 -5.23
CA VAL A 88 2.58 -7.79 -3.83
C VAL A 88 2.60 -9.24 -3.33
N GLN A 89 3.15 -10.17 -4.12
CA GLN A 89 3.26 -11.58 -3.74
C GLN A 89 4.45 -11.77 -2.81
N HIS A 90 4.19 -11.60 -1.51
CA HIS A 90 4.90 -12.42 -0.53
C HIS A 90 4.57 -13.87 -0.88
N LYS A 91 5.55 -14.61 -1.38
CA LYS A 91 5.43 -16.02 -1.81
C LYS A 91 4.99 -16.85 -0.61
N VAL A 92 3.68 -16.94 -0.35
CA VAL A 92 3.15 -17.95 0.55
C VAL A 92 3.38 -19.27 -0.17
N ILE A 93 4.39 -20.01 0.28
CA ILE A 93 4.61 -21.40 -0.14
C ILE A 93 3.43 -22.20 0.44
N THR A 94 2.30 -22.23 -0.27
CA THR A 94 1.29 -23.25 -0.08
C THR A 94 1.69 -24.42 -0.96
N ASN A 95 2.18 -25.49 -0.33
CA ASN A 95 2.34 -26.78 -1.00
C ASN A 95 0.94 -27.29 -1.36
N GLY A 96 0.52 -27.09 -2.62
CA GLY A 96 -0.78 -27.55 -3.09
C GLY A 96 -1.20 -26.98 -4.43
N ASP A 97 -0.63 -27.57 -5.48
CA ASP A 97 -1.26 -27.86 -6.79
C ASP A 97 -1.85 -26.75 -7.69
N ALA A 98 -1.47 -26.87 -8.97
CA ALA A 98 -2.04 -26.32 -10.19
C ALA A 98 -1.89 -24.82 -10.54
N GLY A 99 -0.98 -24.55 -11.49
CA GLY A 99 -1.39 -23.85 -12.72
C GLY A 99 -0.69 -22.54 -13.10
N GLY A 100 0.45 -22.65 -13.80
CA GLY A 100 0.75 -21.89 -15.03
C GLY A 100 1.04 -20.39 -14.95
N SER A 101 2.32 -20.02 -15.09
CA SER A 101 2.86 -19.30 -16.26
C SER A 101 4.30 -18.86 -15.95
N GLU A 102 5.22 -19.29 -16.80
CA GLU A 102 6.62 -18.87 -16.84
C GLU A 102 6.63 -17.45 -17.40
N ASP A 103 6.84 -16.45 -16.55
CA ASP A 103 7.15 -15.10 -17.00
C ASP A 103 8.48 -14.73 -16.34
N GLU A 104 9.54 -14.83 -17.15
CA GLU A 104 10.90 -14.48 -16.80
C GLU A 104 10.95 -12.97 -16.54
N GLY A 105 10.74 -12.58 -15.29
CA GLY A 105 10.90 -11.21 -14.85
C GLY A 105 12.36 -10.80 -14.96
N GLU A 106 12.66 -9.94 -15.93
CA GLU A 106 13.93 -9.24 -16.08
C GLU A 106 14.24 -8.49 -14.77
N ILE A 107 15.33 -8.89 -14.10
CA ILE A 107 15.85 -8.18 -12.93
C ILE A 107 16.51 -6.91 -13.45
N LEU A 108 15.83 -5.76 -13.30
CA LEU A 108 16.48 -4.46 -13.46
C LEU A 108 17.35 -4.20 -12.22
N ASP A 109 18.62 -4.60 -12.29
CA ASP A 109 19.66 -4.10 -11.39
C ASP A 109 19.79 -2.59 -11.63
N GLU A 110 19.32 -1.77 -10.69
CA GLU A 110 19.64 -0.34 -10.66
C GLU A 110 21.15 -0.19 -10.42
N ALA A 111 21.92 0.02 -11.49
CA ALA A 111 23.31 0.43 -11.39
C ALA A 111 23.38 1.83 -10.76
N VAL A 112 23.90 1.91 -9.54
CA VAL A 112 24.21 3.18 -8.88
C VAL A 112 25.49 3.74 -9.51
N GLU A 113 25.38 4.78 -10.34
CA GLU A 113 26.55 5.51 -10.84
C GLU A 113 27.10 6.39 -9.70
N GLU A 114 28.17 5.94 -9.03
CA GLU A 114 28.98 6.82 -8.18
C GLU A 114 29.76 7.78 -9.09
N ASP A 115 29.32 9.04 -9.11
CA ASP A 115 30.01 10.17 -9.74
C ASP A 115 31.36 10.39 -9.03
N LEU A 116 32.42 9.75 -9.53
CA LEU A 116 33.81 10.02 -9.16
C LEU A 116 34.17 11.43 -9.62
N GLN A 117 34.02 12.39 -8.72
CA GLN A 117 34.48 13.76 -8.95
C GLN A 117 36.02 13.79 -8.99
N ASN A 118 36.53 13.91 -10.21
CA ASN A 118 37.93 14.16 -10.53
C ASN A 118 38.46 15.45 -9.87
N GLY A 119 39.62 15.34 -9.24
CA GLY A 119 40.53 16.45 -8.94
C GLY A 119 41.96 16.06 -9.27
N PHE A 120 42.39 16.43 -10.47
CA PHE A 120 43.72 16.23 -11.05
C PHE A 120 44.74 17.24 -10.49
N ASP A 121 46.00 16.81 -10.43
CA ASP A 121 47.28 17.50 -10.13
C ASP A 121 47.58 17.91 -8.67
#